data_AF-A0A6G7YLB4-F1
#
_entry.id   AF-A0A6G7YLB4-F1
#
_cell.length_a   1.000
_cell.length_b   1.000
_cell.length_c   1.000
_cell.angle_alpha   90.00
_cell.angle_beta   90.00
_cell.angle_gamma   90.00
#
_symmetry.space_group_name_H-M   'P 1'
#
loop_
_entity.id
_entity.type
_entity.pdbx_description
1 polymer ?
#
loop_
_entity_poly.entity_id
_entity_poly.type
_entity_poly.pdbx_seq_one_letter_code
_entity_poly.pdbx_strand_id
1 'polypeptide(L)' 'MPNERIVAIGLLTNSDLDLLGSSFDRIWPVEEAPAFPDLLSAIDEADRELQERKNGAPGPVLGGGRY' A
#
# COMPACT_ATOMS: atom_id res chain seq x y z
N MET A 1 26.52 -9.86 -12.59
CA MET A 1 25.59 -8.72 -12.48
C MET A 1 24.80 -8.92 -11.19
N PRO A 2 24.73 -7.93 -10.29
CA PRO A 2 23.90 -8.06 -9.10
C PRO A 2 22.45 -8.32 -9.54
N ASN A 3 21.76 -9.24 -8.87
CA ASN A 3 20.38 -9.63 -9.17
C ASN A 3 19.50 -8.38 -9.32
N GLU A 4 18.98 -8.13 -10.54
CA GLU A 4 17.91 -7.13 -10.81
C GLU A 4 16.59 -7.65 -10.21
N ARG A 5 16.54 -7.73 -8.88
CA ARG A 5 15.35 -8.15 -8.14
C ARG A 5 14.41 -6.96 -8.04
N ILE A 6 13.17 -7.14 -8.50
CA ILE A 6 12.10 -6.19 -8.23
C ILE A 6 11.88 -6.14 -6.71
N VAL A 7 12.10 -4.98 -6.11
CA VAL A 7 11.91 -4.74 -4.67
C VAL A 7 10.65 -3.94 -4.36
N ALA A 8 10.06 -3.29 -5.36
CA ALA A 8 8.87 -2.46 -5.21
C ALA A 8 8.05 -2.44 -6.51
N ILE A 9 6.73 -2.34 -6.37
CA ILE A 9 5.76 -2.09 -7.44
C ILE A 9 4.93 -0.89 -6.99
N GLY A 10 4.87 0.16 -7.81
CA GLY A 10 4.04 1.34 -7.57
C GLY A 10 2.92 1.41 -8.60
N LEU A 11 1.70 1.72 -8.14
CA LEU A 11 0.58 2.06 -9.02
C LEU A 11 0.53 3.57 -9.12
N LEU A 12 0.84 4.07 -10.32
CA LEU A 12 1.09 5.49 -10.55
C LEU A 12 0.19 5.97 -11.68
N THR A 13 -0.37 7.16 -11.52
CA THR A 13 -1.01 7.87 -12.62
C THR A 13 0.04 8.55 -13.50
N ASN A 14 -0.33 8.99 -14.69
CA ASN A 14 0.59 9.74 -15.56
C ASN A 14 1.14 11.00 -14.87
N SER A 15 0.33 11.69 -14.07
CA SER A 15 0.78 12.86 -13.30
C SER A 15 1.84 12.50 -12.26
N ASP A 16 1.74 11.33 -11.64
CA ASP A 16 2.72 10.85 -10.67
C ASP A 16 4.05 10.49 -11.37
N LEU A 17 3.99 9.91 -12.57
CA LEU A 17 5.16 9.63 -13.39
C LEU A 17 5.90 10.91 -13.78
N ASP A 18 5.17 11.94 -14.19
CA ASP A 18 5.74 13.24 -14.55
C ASP A 18 6.46 13.91 -13.36
N LEU A 19 5.92 13.77 -12.15
CA LEU A 19 6.52 14.29 -10.92
C LEU A 19 7.78 13.53 -10.48
N LEU A 20 7.82 12.21 -10.70
CA LEU A 20 8.96 11.38 -10.33
C LEU A 20 10.12 11.46 -11.34
N GLY A 21 9.85 12.00 -12.53
CA GLY A 21 10.83 12.25 -13.58
C GLY A 21 11.41 10.97 -14.20
N SER A 22 12.49 11.14 -14.98
CA SER A 22 13.12 10.07 -15.78
C SER A 22 13.88 9.01 -14.97
N SER A 23 13.70 8.94 -13.65
CA SER A 23 14.46 8.07 -12.76
C SER A 23 13.99 6.61 -12.80
N PHE A 24 12.90 6.32 -13.52
CA PHE A 24 12.41 4.96 -13.72
C PHE A 24 12.99 4.34 -14.98
N ASP A 25 13.78 3.29 -14.81
CA ASP A 25 14.39 2.56 -15.93
C ASP A 25 13.38 1.71 -16.72
N ARG A 26 12.24 1.31 -16.11
CA ARG A 26 11.20 0.49 -16.76
C ARG A 26 9.81 0.86 -16.27
N ILE A 27 8.93 1.22 -17.21
CA ILE A 27 7.51 1.51 -16.97
C ILE A 27 6.70 0.53 -17.84
N TRP A 28 5.71 -0.12 -17.24
CA TRP A 28 4.79 -1.00 -17.96
C TRP A 28 3.36 -0.45 -17.85
N PRO A 29 2.78 0.07 -18.94
CA PRO A 29 1.41 0.57 -18.90
C PRO A 29 0.44 -0.60 -18.69
N VAL A 30 -0.51 -0.40 -17.77
CA VAL A 30 -1.60 -1.35 -17.55
C VAL A 30 -2.76 -0.91 -18.45
N GLU A 31 -2.75 -1.39 -19.69
CA GLU A 31 -3.87 -1.22 -20.61
C GLU A 31 -4.93 -2.29 -20.28
N GLU A 32 -5.96 -1.88 -19.55
CA GLU A 32 -7.15 -2.67 -19.20
C GLU A 32 -6.88 -4.12 -18.79
N ALA A 33 -6.23 -4.32 -17.64
CA ALA A 33 -6.14 -5.63 -17.01
C ALA A 33 -7.39 -5.89 -16.15
N PRO A 34 -8.31 -6.81 -16.52
CA PRO A 34 -9.51 -7.10 -15.73
C PRO A 34 -9.21 -7.67 -14.33
N ALA A 35 -7.97 -8.10 -14.07
CA ALA A 35 -7.51 -8.58 -12.76
C ALA A 35 -6.90 -7.48 -11.87
N PHE A 36 -6.74 -6.25 -12.37
CA PHE A 36 -6.20 -5.14 -11.60
C PHE A 36 -7.15 -4.58 -10.54
N PRO A 37 -8.47 -4.47 -10.80
CA PRO A 37 -9.43 -4.01 -9.80
C PRO A 37 -9.47 -4.88 -8.54
N ASP A 38 -9.33 -6.21 -8.70
CA ASP A 38 -9.32 -7.15 -7.58
C ASP A 38 -8.05 -6.99 -6.73
N LEU A 39 -6.90 -6.77 -7.38
CA LEU A 39 -5.64 -6.51 -6.69
C LEU A 39 -5.68 -5.20 -5.92
N LEU A 40 -6.20 -4.13 -6.52
CA LEU A 40 -6.41 -2.84 -5.85
C LEU A 40 -7.31 -2.99 -4.62
N SER A 41 -8.44 -3.68 -4.78
CA SER A 41 -9.38 -3.93 -3.68
C SER A 41 -8.73 -4.70 -2.52
N ALA A 42 -7.87 -5.68 -2.84
CA ALA A 42 -7.13 -6.44 -1.83
C ALA A 42 -6.08 -5.59 -1.09
N ILE A 43 -5.46 -4.62 -1.77
CA ILE A 43 -4.50 -3.69 -1.16
C ILE A 43 -5.23 -2.72 -0.23
N ASP A 44 -6.36 -2.16 -0.66
CA ASP A 44 -7.17 -1.24 0.15
C ASP A 44 -7.67 -1.90 1.44
N GLU A 45 -8.10 -3.16 1.35
CA GLU A 45 -8.52 -3.96 2.52
C GLU A 45 -7.36 -4.13 3.52
N ALA A 46 -6.17 -4.50 3.01
CA ALA A 46 -5.01 -4.71 3.86
C ALA A 46 -4.54 -3.44 4.57
N ASP A 47 -4.61 -2.28 3.90
CA ASP A 47 -4.28 -1.00 4.53
C ASP A 47 -5.34 -0.61 5.59
N ARG A 48 -6.62 -0.84 5.31
CA ARG A 48 -7.69 -0.65 6.32
C ARG A 48 -7.45 -1.50 7.56
N GLU A 49 -7.19 -2.80 7.41
CA GLU A 49 -6.87 -3.67 8.55
C GLU A 49 -5.63 -3.17 9.33
N LEU A 50 -4.62 -2.68 8.62
CA LEU A 50 -3.42 -2.12 9.25
C LEU A 50 -3.75 -0.86 10.07
N GLN A 51 -4.58 0.03 9.54
CA GLN A 51 -5.03 1.22 10.25
C GLN A 51 -5.92 0.88 11.44
N GLU A 52 -6.83 -0.10 11.30
CA GLU A 52 -7.66 -0.59 12.40
C GLU A 52 -6.82 -1.18 13.53
N ARG A 53 -5.77 -1.95 13.22
CA ARG A 53 -4.83 -2.46 14.22
C ARG A 53 -4.04 -1.35 14.91
N LYS A 54 -3.68 -0.28 14.18
CA LYS A 54 -3.01 0.89 14.74
C LYS A 54 -3.93 1.73 15.62
N ASN A 55 -5.21 1.85 15.24
CA ASN A 55 -6.21 2.68 15.91
C ASN A 55 -6.99 1.93 17.01
N GLY A 56 -6.94 0.60 17.00
CA GLY A 56 -7.74 -0.32 17.81
C GLY A 56 -7.00 -0.96 18.99
N ALA A 57 -5.96 -0.34 19.53
CA ALA A 57 -5.52 -0.67 20.88
C ALA A 57 -6.25 0.24 21.89
N PRO A 58 -7.44 -0.13 22.43
CA PRO A 58 -7.79 0.35 23.73
C PRO A 58 -6.75 -0.24 24.69
N GLY A 59 -5.87 0.60 25.23
CA GLY A 59 -5.05 0.20 26.37
C GLY A 59 -5.96 -0.43 27.43
N PRO A 60 -5.49 -1.43 28.19
CA PRO A 60 -6.31 -2.06 29.21
C PRO A 60 -6.87 -0.96 30.11
N VAL A 61 -8.20 -0.80 30.10
CA VAL A 61 -8.90 0.01 31.11
C VAL A 61 -8.61 -0.69 32.43
N LEU A 62 -7.58 -0.22 33.12
CA LEU A 62 -7.29 -0.60 34.49
C LEU A 62 -8.53 -0.19 35.29
N GLY A 63 -9.39 -1.17 35.55
CA GLY A 63 -10.57 -1.03 36.38
C GLY A 63 -10.14 -0.36 37.67
N GLY A 64 -10.54 0.89 37.84
CA GLY A 64 -10.26 1.69 39.02
C GLY A 64 -11.01 1.11 40.20
N GLY A 65 -10.46 0.07 40.80
CA GLY A 65 -10.81 -0.35 42.14
C GLY A 65 -10.42 0.78 43.08
N ARG A 66 -11.43 1.40 43.70
CA ARG A 66 -11.24 2.24 44.88
C ARG A 66 -12.27 1.80 45.92
N TYR A 67 -11.69 1.30 47.02
CA TYR A 67 -12.11 1.34 48.43
C TYR A 67 -13.61 1.42 48.72
#